data_AF-A0A816NH58-F1
#
_entry.id   AF-A0A816NH58-F1
#
_cell.length_a   1.000
_cell.length_b   1.000
_cell.length_c   1.000
_cell.angle_alpha   90.00
_cell.angle_beta   90.00
_cell.angle_gamma   90.00
#
_symmetry.space_group_name_H-M   'P 1'
#
loop_
_entity.id
_entity.type
_entity.pdbx_description
1 polymer ?
#
loop_
_entity_poly.entity_id
_entity_poly.type
_entity_poly.pdbx_seq_one_letter_code
_entity_poly.pdbx_strand_id
1 'polypeptide(L)' 'MEIYKKTRTVDYSLAVLCERESGDSYGKAELISLEELKDESNGYFVKDTIVLEAVMLCVSQRLKLVESTI' A
#
# COMPACT_ATOMS: atom_id res chain seq x y z
N MET A 1 -10.58 -19.42 21.77
CA MET A 1 -11.32 -19.22 20.51
C MET A 1 -11.19 -17.75 20.15
N GLU A 2 -10.09 -17.40 19.49
CA GLU A 2 -9.82 -16.03 19.04
C GLU A 2 -10.66 -15.73 17.81
N ILE A 3 -11.65 -14.88 17.99
CA ILE A 3 -12.48 -14.39 16.91
C ILE A 3 -11.70 -13.25 16.27
N TYR A 4 -10.85 -13.56 15.29
CA TYR A 4 -10.35 -12.55 14.36
C TYR A 4 -11.56 -12.05 13.58
N LYS A 5 -12.05 -10.86 13.94
CA LYS A 5 -13.11 -10.19 13.19
C LYS A 5 -12.62 -10.04 11.76
N LYS A 6 -13.36 -10.63 10.82
CA LYS A 6 -13.13 -10.53 9.38
C LYS A 6 -13.03 -9.05 9.01
N THR A 7 -11.81 -8.60 8.72
CA THR A 7 -11.52 -7.26 8.25
C THR A 7 -12.33 -7.05 6.98
N ARG A 8 -13.21 -6.06 6.99
CA ARG A 8 -13.90 -5.61 5.79
C ARG A 8 -12.83 -4.99 4.90
N THR A 9 -12.34 -5.74 3.93
CA THR A 9 -11.46 -5.21 2.89
C THR A 9 -12.25 -4.14 2.15
N VAL A 10 -12.02 -2.88 2.49
CA VAL A 10 -12.41 -1.78 1.63
C VAL A 10 -11.37 -1.79 0.52
N ASP A 11 -11.82 -2.20 -0.67
CA ASP A 11 -10.98 -2.40 -1.84
C ASP A 11 -10.49 -1.03 -2.36
N TYR A 12 -9.53 -0.42 -1.65
CA TYR A 12 -8.68 0.62 -2.22
C TYR A 12 -7.63 -0.08 -3.05
N SER A 13 -8.04 -0.65 -4.19
CA SER A 13 -7.13 -1.13 -5.23
C SER A 13 -6.44 0.08 -5.87
N LEU A 14 -5.59 0.77 -5.11
CA LEU A 14 -4.73 1.85 -5.58
C LEU A 14 -3.45 1.19 -6.11
N ALA A 15 -3.53 0.62 -7.31
CA ALA A 15 -2.35 0.18 -8.02
C ALA A 15 -1.58 1.42 -8.49
N VAL A 16 -0.69 1.94 -7.65
CA VAL A 16 0.22 3.01 -8.06
C VAL A 16 1.40 2.39 -8.78
N LEU A 17 1.54 2.69 -10.06
CA LEU A 17 2.75 2.40 -10.82
C LEU A 17 3.84 3.36 -10.37
N CYS A 18 4.75 2.89 -9.52
CA CYS A 18 5.92 3.66 -9.12
C CYS A 18 7.03 3.45 -10.16
N GLU A 19 7.37 4.49 -10.92
CA GLU A 19 8.70 4.57 -11.50
C GLU A 19 9.71 4.85 -10.36
N ARG A 20 10.96 4.40 -10.50
CA ARG A 20 12.02 4.84 -9.59
C ARG A 20 12.23 6.34 -9.79
N GLU A 21 11.45 7.18 -9.13
CA GLU A 21 11.85 8.57 -8.92
C GLU A 21 13.10 8.59 -8.04
N SER A 22 13.97 9.56 -8.26
CA SER A 22 15.21 9.76 -7.52
C SER A 22 14.99 10.25 -6.08
N GLY A 23 13.81 10.03 -5.50
CA GLY A 23 13.44 10.43 -4.14
C GLY A 23 13.50 9.25 -3.17
N ASP A 24 13.84 9.54 -1.92
CA ASP A 24 14.02 8.52 -0.86
C ASP A 24 12.71 7.86 -0.40
N SER A 25 11.54 8.32 -0.86
CA SER A 25 10.23 7.80 -0.48
C SER A 25 9.14 8.12 -1.48
N TYR A 26 8.12 7.25 -1.55
CA TYR A 26 6.89 7.49 -2.29
C TYR A 26 5.68 7.11 -1.42
N GLY A 27 4.57 7.85 -1.53
CA GLY A 27 3.37 7.59 -0.76
C GLY A 27 2.29 8.65 -0.94
N LYS A 28 1.22 8.54 -0.15
CA LYS A 28 0.15 9.53 -0.09
C LYS A 28 0.30 10.36 1.18
N ALA A 29 0.22 11.70 1.06
CA ALA A 29 0.34 12.61 2.20
C ALA A 29 -0.76 12.38 3.26
N GLU A 30 -1.96 12.01 2.82
CA GLU A 30 -3.12 11.79 3.69
C GLU A 30 -3.70 10.39 3.47
N LEU A 31 -3.35 9.47 4.37
CA LEU A 31 -3.81 8.08 4.34
C LEU A 31 -5.22 7.93 4.94
N ILE A 32 -5.42 8.42 6.16
CA ILE A 32 -6.66 8.39 6.93
C ILE A 32 -6.72 9.63 7.84
N SER A 33 -7.92 10.12 8.17
CA SER A 33 -8.05 11.20 9.14
C SER A 33 -7.71 10.72 10.56
N LEU A 34 -7.22 11.64 11.40
CA LEU A 34 -6.91 11.32 12.79
C LEU A 34 -8.17 10.95 13.60
N GLU A 35 -9.30 11.56 13.26
CA GLU A 35 -10.60 11.28 13.88
C GLU A 35 -11.03 9.84 13.59
N GLU A 36 -10.98 9.43 12.32
CA GLU A 36 -11.35 8.08 11.89
C GLU A 36 -10.39 7.00 12.43
N LEU A 37 -9.09 7.32 12.50
CA LEU A 37 -8.08 6.42 13.08
C LEU A 37 -8.31 6.14 14.56
N LYS A 38 -8.77 7.15 15.31
CA LYS A 38 -8.99 7.07 16.77
C LYS A 38 -10.39 6.58 17.15
N ASP A 39 -11.31 6.52 16.21
CA ASP A 39 -12.64 5.97 16.46
C ASP A 39 -12.55 4.46 16.74
N GLU A 40 -12.76 4.09 18.01
CA GLU A 40 -12.70 2.70 18.49
C GLU A 40 -13.68 1.78 17.77
N SER A 41 -14.79 2.32 17.23
CA SER A 41 -15.78 1.53 16.49
C SER A 41 -15.25 1.02 15.15
N ASN A 42 -14.25 1.70 14.57
CA ASN A 42 -13.59 1.28 13.33
C ASN A 42 -12.56 0.17 13.56
N GLY A 43 -12.00 0.06 14.77
CA GLY A 43 -11.09 -1.02 15.16
C GLY A 43 -9.67 -0.91 14.58
N TYR A 44 -9.26 0.25 14.05
CA TYR A 44 -7.92 0.48 13.51
C TYR A 44 -6.84 0.63 14.59
N PHE A 45 -7.20 1.26 15.73
CA PHE A 45 -6.31 1.53 16.84
C PHE A 45 -6.74 0.71 18.06
N VAL A 46 -5.95 -0.31 18.42
CA VAL A 46 -6.28 -1.25 19.51
C VAL A 46 -5.09 -1.37 20.45
N LYS A 47 -5.31 -1.11 21.75
CA LYS A 47 -4.27 -1.23 22.80
C LYS A 47 -2.97 -0.50 22.42
N ASP A 48 -3.10 0.73 21.90
CA ASP A 48 -1.96 1.56 21.48
C ASP A 48 -1.20 1.04 20.24
N THR A 49 -1.83 0.21 19.42
CA THR A 49 -1.20 -0.40 18.23
C THR A 49 -2.04 -0.18 16.98
N ILE A 50 -1.37 0.06 15.86
CA ILE A 50 -1.93 0.01 14.49
C ILE A 50 -1.17 -1.03 13.67
N VAL A 51 -1.84 -1.58 12.64
CA VAL A 51 -1.20 -2.46 11.65
C VAL A 51 -1.39 -1.83 10.27
N LEU A 52 -0.28 -1.64 9.55
CA LEU A 52 -0.27 -1.16 8.18
C LEU A 52 0.22 -2.28 7.26
N GLU A 53 -0.50 -2.51 6.17
CA GLU A 53 -0.15 -3.49 5.15
C GLU A 53 0.14 -2.79 3.83
N ALA A 54 1.23 -3.17 3.17
CA ALA A 54 1.61 -2.69 1.85
C ALA A 54 1.88 -3.86 0.93
N VAL A 55 1.20 -3.89 -0.22
CA VAL A 55 1.41 -4.90 -1.26
C VAL A 55 2.18 -4.26 -2.41
N MET A 56 3.39 -4.76 -2.67
CA MET A 56 4.26 -4.25 -3.74
C MET A 56 4.33 -5.26 -4.89
N LEU A 57 4.00 -4.80 -6.10
CA LEU A 57 4.23 -5.55 -7.33
C LEU A 57 5.46 -4.98 -8.05
N CYS A 58 6.57 -5.71 -8.03
CA CYS A 58 7.76 -5.32 -8.78
C CYS A 58 7.65 -5.81 -10.23
N VAL A 59 7.68 -4.89 -11.19
CA VAL A 59 7.67 -5.21 -12.63
C VAL A 59 8.99 -4.78 -13.25
N SER A 60 9.75 -5.73 -13.79
CA SER A 60 10.94 -5.44 -14.60
C SER A 60 10.57 -5.42 -16.08
N GLN A 61 10.88 -4.35 -16.80
CA GLN A 61 10.82 -4.37 -18.26
C GLN A 61 12.10 -5.03 -18.81
N ARG A 62 11.96 -6.14 -19.56
CA ARG A 62 13.05 -6.62 -20.41
C ARG A 62 13.11 -5.72 -21.64
N LEU A 63 14.14 -4.88 -21.74
CA LEU A 63 14.46 -4.20 -22.98
C LEU A 63 14.88 -5.26 -24.01
N LYS A 64 14.12 -5.39 -25.10
CA LYS A 64 14.58 -6.13 -26.27
C LYS A 64 15.61 -5.24 -26.97
N LEU A 65 16.89 -5.58 -26.83
CA LEU A 65 17.91 -5.04 -27.72
C LEU A 65 17.55 -5.50 -29.13
N VAL A 66 17.12 -4.56 -29.97
CA VAL A 66 17.05 -4.80 -31.40
C VAL A 66 18.51 -4.77 -31.86
N GLU A 67 19.08 -5.93 -32.13
CA GLU A 67 20.35 -5.99 -32.84
C GLU A 67 20.11 -5.41 -34.24
N SER A 68 20.72 -4.26 -34.49
CA SER A 68 20.78 -3.67 -35.83
C SER A 68 21.65 -4.59 -36.69
N THR A 69 21.01 -5.43 -37.50
CA THR A 69 21.71 -6.16 -38.56
C THR A 69 22.34 -5.16 -39.53
N ILE A 70 23.67 -5.22 -39.63
CA ILE A 70 24.51 -4.48 -40.59
C ILE A 70 24.22 -4.97 -42.01
#